data_AF-A0A562PIX5-F1
#
_entry.id   AF-A0A562PIX5-F1
#
_cell.length_a   1.000
_cell.length_b   1.000
_cell.length_c   1.000
_cell.angle_alpha   90.00
_cell.angle_beta   90.00
_cell.angle_gamma   90.00
#
_symmetry.space_group_name_H-M   'P 1'
#
loop_
_entity.id
_entity.type
_entity.pdbx_description
1 polymer ?
#
loop_
_entity_poly.entity_id
_entity_poly.type
_entity_poly.pdbx_seq_one_letter_code
_entity_poly.pdbx_strand_id
1 'polypeptide(L)' 'MRADAQGERVKYYEIELENVLIGHVGPNIGAGKIMFENVSLKFSKVRWRYTQQKISGGAGGSTTGGWDTSSNRIV' A
#
# COMPACT_ATOMS: atom_id res chain seq x y z
N MET A 1 -1.82 -10.24 8.85
CA MET A 1 -2.49 -9.04 9.41
C MET A 1 -2.18 -8.98 10.89
N ARG A 2 -1.61 -7.88 11.39
CA ARG A 2 -1.20 -7.77 12.81
C ARG A 2 -2.36 -7.17 13.62
N ALA A 3 -2.85 -7.91 14.61
CA ALA A 3 -3.99 -7.56 15.46
C ALA A 3 -3.58 -6.53 16.54
N ASP A 4 -4.51 -5.65 16.91
CA ASP A 4 -4.27 -4.60 17.91
C ASP A 4 -4.50 -5.02 19.37
N ALA A 5 -4.63 -6.32 19.63
CA ALA A 5 -5.03 -6.93 20.91
C ALA A 5 -6.51 -6.73 21.31
N GLN A 6 -7.30 -5.94 20.57
CA GLN A 6 -8.77 -5.82 20.72
C GLN A 6 -9.54 -6.49 19.58
N GLY A 7 -8.83 -7.06 18.60
CA GLY A 7 -9.41 -7.75 17.45
C GLY A 7 -9.61 -6.84 16.24
N GLU A 8 -9.36 -5.54 16.40
CA GLU A 8 -9.42 -4.57 15.32
C GLU A 8 -8.08 -4.52 14.56
N ARG A 9 -8.18 -4.21 13.27
CA ARG A 9 -7.03 -4.23 12.36
C ARG A 9 -6.36 -2.86 12.35
N VAL A 10 -5.05 -2.82 12.61
CA VAL A 10 -4.28 -1.60 12.39
C VAL A 10 -3.93 -1.47 10.91
N LYS A 11 -4.31 -0.33 10.29
CA LYS A 11 -3.81 0.08 8.98
C LYS A 11 -2.35 0.52 9.11
N TYR A 12 -1.47 -0.48 9.15
CA TYR A 12 -0.05 -0.30 9.47
C TYR A 12 0.78 0.22 8.31
N TYR A 13 0.33 0.03 7.07
CA TYR A 13 1.01 0.53 5.88
C TYR A 13 -0.02 1.01 4.86
N GLU A 14 0.15 2.24 4.40
CA GLU A 14 -0.68 2.86 3.37
C GLU A 14 0.21 3.42 2.26
N ILE A 15 -0.22 3.21 1.03
CA ILE A 15 0.38 3.75 -0.18
C ILE A 15 -0.70 4.59 -0.87
N GLU A 16 -0.47 5.90 -1.01
CA GLU A 16 -1.31 6.82 -1.76
C GLU A 16 -0.59 7.18 -3.06
N LEU A 17 -1.30 7.05 -4.18
CA LEU A 17 -0.76 7.31 -5.52
C LEU A 17 -1.56 8.44 -6.17
N GLU A 18 -0.89 9.43 -6.76
CA GLU A 18 -1.52 10.51 -7.54
C GLU A 18 -1.21 10.38 -9.03
N ASN A 19 -2.14 10.84 -9.88
CA ASN A 19 -2.09 10.77 -11.35
C ASN A 19 -1.78 9.35 -11.85
N VAL A 20 -2.71 8.43 -11.56
CA VAL A 20 -2.52 7.00 -11.77
C VAL A 20 -3.05 6.55 -13.13
N LEU A 21 -2.28 5.71 -13.82
CA LEU A 21 -2.67 5.01 -15.03
C LEU A 21 -2.51 3.50 -14.84
N ILE A 22 -3.39 2.72 -15.46
CA ILE A 22 -3.20 1.27 -15.58
C ILE A 22 -2.13 1.05 -16.65
N GLY A 23 -0.95 0.58 -16.23
CA GLY A 23 0.16 0.30 -17.12
C GLY A 23 0.10 -1.08 -17.76
N HIS A 24 -0.58 -2.03 -17.12
CA HIS A 24 -0.72 -3.41 -17.59
C HIS A 24 -1.86 -4.12 -16.86
N VAL A 25 -2.54 -5.03 -17.57
CA VAL A 25 -3.50 -5.98 -17.02
C VAL A 25 -3.18 -7.37 -17.60
N GLY A 26 -2.93 -8.34 -16.73
CA GLY A 26 -2.60 -9.71 -17.13
C GLY A 26 -3.46 -10.74 -16.42
N PRO A 27 -4.61 -11.13 -16.98
CA PRO A 27 -5.44 -12.22 -16.45
C PRO A 27 -4.71 -13.57 -16.53
N ASN A 28 -4.93 -14.44 -15.56
CA ASN A 28 -4.33 -15.76 -15.47
C ASN A 28 -5.29 -16.78 -14.85
N ILE A 29 -5.28 -18.00 -15.39
CA ILE A 29 -5.94 -19.16 -14.80
C ILE A 29 -4.99 -20.35 -14.89
N GLY A 30 -4.75 -20.99 -13.74
CA GLY A 30 -3.94 -22.20 -13.63
C GLY A 30 -4.78 -23.37 -13.12
N ALA A 31 -4.39 -24.60 -13.46
CA ALA A 31 -5.05 -25.80 -12.95
C ALA A 31 -5.11 -25.79 -11.42
N GLY A 32 -6.30 -26.01 -10.85
CA GLY A 32 -6.53 -26.00 -9.40
C GLY A 32 -6.49 -24.62 -8.74
N LYS A 33 -6.44 -23.52 -9.51
CA LYS A 33 -6.46 -22.15 -8.99
C LYS A 33 -7.76 -21.44 -9.37
N ILE A 34 -8.15 -20.48 -8.53
CA ILE A 34 -9.18 -19.49 -8.87
C ILE A 34 -8.59 -18.50 -9.88
N MET A 35 -9.40 -18.02 -10.82
CA MET A 35 -8.99 -16.98 -11.77
C MET A 35 -8.49 -15.74 -11.03
N PHE A 36 -7.38 -15.17 -11.47
CA PHE A 36 -6.81 -13.94 -10.93
C PHE A 36 -6.17 -13.11 -12.04
N GLU A 37 -5.79 -11.87 -11.73
CA GLU A 37 -5.10 -11.00 -12.67
C GLU A 37 -3.99 -10.20 -11.99
N ASN A 38 -2.97 -9.83 -12.75
CA ASN A 38 -1.93 -8.91 -12.32
C ASN A 38 -2.18 -7.53 -12.94
N VAL A 39 -2.42 -6.53 -12.10
CA VAL A 39 -2.57 -5.13 -12.52
C VAL A 39 -1.33 -4.34 -12.11
N SER A 40 -0.75 -3.60 -13.05
CA SER A 40 0.36 -2.68 -12.76
C SER A 40 -0.11 -1.24 -12.87
N LEU A 41 0.25 -0.42 -11.88
CA LEU A 41 -0.11 1.00 -11.82
C LEU A 41 1.14 1.86 -12.09
N LYS A 42 1.01 2.82 -13.01
CA LYS A 42 1.97 3.91 -13.18
C LYS A 42 1.41 5.14 -12.48
N PHE A 43 2.26 5.95 -11.85
CA PHE A 43 1.85 7.12 -11.06
C PHE A 43 2.89 8.23 -11.17
N SER A 44 2.48 9.48 -10.93
CA SER A 44 3.41 10.63 -10.94
C SER A 44 3.92 11.01 -9.55
N LYS A 45 3.23 10.57 -8.50
CA LYS A 45 3.61 10.83 -7.10
C LYS A 45 3.10 9.71 -6.20
N VAL A 46 3.86 9.41 -5.16
CA VAL A 46 3.53 8.43 -4.14
C VAL A 46 3.79 8.98 -2.75
N ARG A 47 2.89 8.68 -1.81
CA ARG A 47 3.11 8.85 -0.37
C ARG A 47 2.99 7.50 0.32
N TRP A 48 3.90 7.23 1.24
CA TRP A 48 3.87 6.08 2.13
C TRP A 48 3.65 6.53 3.54
N ARG A 49 2.72 5.88 4.25
CA ARG A 49 2.54 6.04 5.69
C ARG A 49 2.70 4.70 6.37
N TYR A 50 3.62 4.63 7.33
CA TYR A 50 3.77 3.48 8.20
C TYR A 50 3.32 3.84 9.62
N THR A 51 2.30 3.14 10.11
CA THR A 51 1.78 3.30 11.48
C THR A 51 2.44 2.25 12.37
N GLN A 52 3.22 2.71 13.35
CA GLN A 52 3.84 1.83 14.33
C GLN A 52 2.78 1.18 15.23
N GLN A 53 3.10 0.00 15.77
CA GLN A 53 2.24 -0.68 16.75
C GLN A 53 2.91 -0.65 18.11
N LYS A 54 2.12 -0.38 19.16
CA LYS A 54 2.63 -0.41 20.53
C LYS A 54 2.76 -1.86 20.99
N ILE A 55 3.63 -2.09 21.98
CA ILE A 55 3.81 -3.41 22.62
C ILE A 55 2.49 -3.89 23.25
N SER A 56 1.69 -2.97 23.79
CA SER A 56 0.37 -3.24 24.37
C SER A 56 -0.72 -3.57 23.33
N GLY A 57 -0.39 -3.58 22.04
CA GLY A 57 -1.39 -3.51 20.97
C GLY A 57 -1.82 -2.06 20.69
N GLY A 58 -2.57 -1.87 19.61
CA GLY A 58 -3.00 -0.55 19.13
C GLY A 58 -1.97 0.21 18.29
N ALA A 59 -2.45 1.29 17.64
CA ALA A 59 -1.62 2.19 16.86
C ALA A 59 -0.74 3.10 17.75
N GLY A 60 0.50 3.31 17.32
CA GLY A 60 1.46 4.26 17.87
C GLY A 60 1.62 5.49 16.98
N GLY A 61 2.81 6.08 16.97
CA GLY A 61 3.17 7.13 16.02
C GLY A 61 3.19 6.63 14.58
N SER A 62 3.27 7.55 13.62
CA SER A 62 3.41 7.19 12.21
C SER A 62 4.57 7.94 11.57
N THR A 63 5.25 7.27 10.65
CA THR A 63 6.27 7.88 9.78
C THR A 63 5.66 8.01 8.39
N THR A 64 5.75 9.19 7.82
CA THR A 64 5.30 9.47 6.46
C THR A 64 6.48 9.91 5.61
N GLY A 65 6.52 9.48 4.35
CA GLY A 65 7.45 9.96 3.35
C GLY A 65 6.81 9.86 1.97
N GLY A 66 7.35 10.57 0.99
CA GLY A 66 6.81 10.51 -0.37
C GLY A 66 7.80 10.96 -1.42
N TRP A 67 7.48 10.64 -2.65
CA TRP A 67 8.28 11.00 -3.81
C TRP A 67 7.39 11.43 -4.97
N ASP A 68 7.77 12.53 -5.60
CA ASP A 68 7.19 13.02 -6.84
C ASP A 68 8.14 12.67 -8.00
N THR A 69 7.73 11.72 -8.84
CA THR A 69 8.52 11.27 -9.99
C THR A 69 8.43 12.26 -11.16
N SER A 70 7.40 13.10 -11.20
CA SER A 70 7.22 14.11 -12.25
C SER A 70 8.13 15.33 -12.08
N SER A 71 8.41 15.70 -10.82
CA SER A 71 9.32 16.81 -10.50
C SER A 71 10.67 16.37 -9.93
N ASN A 72 10.86 15.06 -9.71
CA ASN A 72 12.06 14.44 -9.13
C ASN A 72 12.42 15.01 -7.75
N ARG A 73 11.44 15.05 -6.83
CA ARG A 73 11.56 15.67 -5.50
C ARG A 73 10.86 14.85 -4.42
N ILE A 74 11.28 15.07 -3.17
CA ILE A 74 10.56 14.60 -1.98
C ILE A 74 9.25 15.38 -1.85
N VAL A 75 8.19 14.70 -1.39
CA VAL A 75 6.86 15.25 -1.08
C VAL A 75 6.75 15.66 0.38
#